data_AF-A0A2R6IJV5-F1
#
_entry.id   AF-A0A2R6IJV5-F1
#
_cell.length_a   1.000
_cell.length_b   1.000
_cell.length_c   1.000
_cell.angle_alpha   90.00
_cell.angle_beta   90.00
_cell.angle_gamma   90.00
#
_symmetry.space_group_name_H-M   'P 1'
#
loop_
_entity.id
_entity.type
_entity.pdbx_description
1 polymer ?
#
loop_
_entity_poly.entity_id
_entity_poly.type
_entity_poly.pdbx_seq_one_letter_code
_entity_poly.pdbx_strand_id
1 'polypeptide(L)'
;MTRGWVIRGEAMVDTTFEDDSPSYVAAAEARVWATARRADTVEVSLWLVVLVAVTLDVYTTYLGLSAGLAEGNPIMRWAIEGYGFGALALAKVFVLGCAGLVREARPDDGVVIALGVALPSVLTVVANVVTLTTA
;
A
#
# COMPACT_ATOMS: atom_id res chain seq x y z
N MET A 1 -3.48 -21.42 41.61
CA MET A 1 -3.02 -22.83 41.65
C MET A 1 -4.15 -23.68 42.18
N THR A 2 -4.89 -24.34 41.30
CA THR A 2 -6.08 -25.12 41.69
C THR A 2 -5.75 -26.59 41.43
N ARG A 3 -5.53 -27.38 42.48
CA ARG A 3 -5.25 -28.82 42.35
C ARG A 3 -6.56 -29.58 42.12
N GLY A 4 -6.61 -30.38 41.06
CA GLY A 4 -7.76 -31.22 40.72
C GLY A 4 -7.32 -32.65 40.41
N TRP A 5 -8.00 -33.63 41.01
CA TRP A 5 -7.70 -35.05 40.84
C TRP A 5 -8.66 -35.67 39.83
N VAL A 6 -8.14 -36.34 38.80
CA VAL A 6 -8.95 -37.12 37.84
C VAL A 6 -8.62 -38.61 38.02
N ILE A 7 -9.63 -39.43 38.31
CA ILE A 7 -9.45 -40.87 38.47
C ILE A 7 -9.57 -41.54 37.09
N ARG A 8 -8.48 -42.16 36.63
CA ARG A 8 -8.43 -43.03 35.44
C ARG A 8 -7.95 -44.41 35.89
N GLY A 9 -8.87 -45.33 36.19
CA GLY A 9 -8.54 -46.62 36.81
C GLY A 9 -8.07 -46.47 38.27
N GLU A 10 -7.31 -47.44 38.80
CA GLU A 10 -6.87 -47.44 40.21
C GLU A 10 -5.69 -46.50 40.54
N ALA A 11 -5.22 -45.71 39.58
CA ALA A 11 -4.12 -44.77 39.79
C ALA A 11 -4.66 -43.33 39.92
N MET A 12 -4.40 -42.71 41.08
CA MET A 12 -4.58 -41.27 41.29
C MET A 12 -3.41 -40.53 40.66
N VAL A 13 -3.60 -40.00 39.45
CA VAL A 13 -2.61 -39.17 38.75
C VAL A 13 -2.85 -37.73 39.16
N ASP A 14 -1.83 -37.08 39.76
CA ASP A 14 -1.83 -35.64 40.01
C ASP A 14 -1.68 -34.92 38.67
N THR A 15 -2.79 -34.53 38.07
CA THR A 15 -2.79 -33.61 36.94
C THR A 15 -2.80 -32.20 37.51
N THR A 16 -1.63 -31.61 37.70
CA THR A 16 -1.50 -30.16 37.74
C THR A 16 -2.00 -29.60 36.42
N PHE A 17 -3.25 -29.11 36.41
CA PHE A 17 -3.77 -28.29 35.33
C PHE A 17 -3.12 -26.92 35.48
N GLU A 18 -1.94 -26.76 34.88
CA GLU A 18 -1.34 -25.45 34.66
C GLU A 18 -2.32 -24.71 33.74
N ASP A 19 -2.98 -23.68 34.26
CA ASP A 19 -3.87 -22.84 33.47
C ASP A 19 -3.00 -22.05 32.49
N ASP A 20 -2.70 -22.64 31.33
CA ASP A 20 -1.94 -22.05 30.23
C ASP A 20 -2.78 -21.00 29.45
N SER A 21 -4.04 -20.78 29.82
CA SER A 21 -4.90 -19.76 29.21
C SER A 21 -4.24 -18.37 29.09
N PRO A 22 -3.48 -17.86 30.09
CA PRO A 22 -2.77 -16.59 29.98
C PRO A 22 -1.67 -16.59 28.91
N SER A 23 -1.00 -17.73 28.67
CA SER A 23 0.10 -17.83 27.70
C SER A 23 -0.41 -17.88 26.26
N TYR A 24 -1.53 -18.56 26.01
CA TYR A 24 -2.20 -18.58 24.71
C TYR A 24 -2.78 -17.21 24.31
N VAL A 25 -3.41 -16.50 25.26
CA VAL A 25 -3.97 -15.16 25.01
C VAL A 25 -2.84 -14.17 24.71
N ALA A 26 -1.76 -14.18 25.51
CA ALA A 26 -0.60 -13.33 25.26
C ALA A 26 0.06 -13.61 23.89
N ALA A 27 0.17 -14.88 23.51
CA ALA A 27 0.70 -15.26 22.20
C ALA A 27 -0.23 -14.81 21.05
N ALA A 28 -1.55 -14.90 21.22
CA ALA A 28 -2.53 -14.44 20.24
C ALA A 28 -2.46 -12.91 20.07
N GLU A 29 -2.44 -12.15 21.16
CA GLU A 29 -2.30 -10.70 21.15
C GLU A 29 -1.01 -10.25 20.46
N ALA A 30 0.12 -10.89 20.80
CA ALA A 30 1.41 -10.60 20.17
C ALA A 30 1.35 -10.76 18.64
N ARG A 31 0.65 -11.79 18.14
CA ARG A 31 0.45 -12.03 16.70
C ARG A 31 -0.44 -10.97 16.06
N VAL A 32 -1.53 -10.57 16.72
CA VAL A 32 -2.42 -9.50 16.23
C VAL A 32 -1.64 -8.19 16.07
N TRP A 33 -0.89 -7.78 17.09
CA TRP A 33 -0.09 -6.56 17.04
C TRP A 33 1.04 -6.63 16.02
N ALA A 34 1.66 -7.81 15.84
CA ALA A 34 2.67 -8.00 14.80
C ALA A 34 2.07 -7.86 13.39
N THR A 35 0.88 -8.42 13.17
CA THR A 35 0.16 -8.29 11.89
C THR A 35 -0.24 -6.84 11.62
N ALA A 36 -0.77 -6.13 12.60
CA ALA A 36 -1.15 -4.73 12.48
C ALA A 36 0.07 -3.85 12.09
N ARG A 37 1.19 -3.96 12.81
CA ARG A 37 2.43 -3.24 12.48
C ARG A 37 2.94 -3.55 11.07
N ARG A 38 2.82 -4.79 10.63
CA ARG A 38 3.21 -5.19 9.27
C ARG A 38 2.31 -4.55 8.22
N ALA A 39 1.00 -4.50 8.45
CA ALA A 39 0.04 -3.83 7.57
C ALA A 39 0.37 -2.34 7.45
N ASP A 40 0.60 -1.65 8.57
CA ASP A 40 1.00 -0.24 8.60
C ASP A 40 2.29 0.00 7.81
N THR A 41 3.29 -0.87 7.99
CA THR A 41 4.59 -0.76 7.31
C THR A 41 4.44 -0.95 5.80
N VAL A 42 3.63 -1.91 5.37
CA VAL A 42 3.33 -2.15 3.95
C VAL A 42 2.59 -0.95 3.36
N GLU A 43 1.62 -0.40 4.08
CA GLU A 43 0.86 0.75 3.63
C GLU A 43 1.76 1.97 3.40
N VAL A 44 2.59 2.34 4.38
CA VAL A 44 3.54 3.45 4.26
C VAL A 44 4.50 3.22 3.09
N SER A 45 4.99 1.99 2.92
CA SER A 45 5.88 1.65 1.80
C SER A 45 5.20 1.84 0.45
N LEU A 46 3.92 1.46 0.33
CA LEU A 46 3.14 1.66 -0.89
C LEU A 46 2.90 3.15 -1.18
N TRP A 47 2.60 3.95 -0.17
CA TRP A 47 2.48 5.40 -0.34
C TRP A 47 3.79 6.05 -0.78
N LEU A 48 4.94 5.59 -0.28
CA LEU A 48 6.25 6.02 -0.78
C LEU A 48 6.44 5.63 -2.26
N VAL A 49 6.09 4.40 -2.64
CA VAL A 49 6.13 3.96 -4.04
C VAL A 49 5.23 4.82 -4.91
N VAL A 50 4.02 5.14 -4.46
CA VAL A 50 3.08 6.04 -5.14
C VAL A 50 3.71 7.42 -5.36
N LEU A 51 4.28 8.03 -4.32
CA LEU A 51 4.92 9.35 -4.41
C LEU A 51 6.09 9.34 -5.40
N VAL A 52 6.95 8.33 -5.34
CA VAL A 52 8.08 8.17 -6.24
C VAL A 52 7.61 7.94 -7.68
N ALA A 53 6.64 7.05 -7.90
CA ALA A 53 6.11 6.74 -9.22
C ALA A 53 5.43 7.97 -9.85
N VAL A 54 4.61 8.70 -9.09
CA VAL A 54 3.98 9.94 -9.57
C VAL A 54 5.03 10.98 -9.96
N THR A 55 6.09 11.13 -9.16
CA THR A 55 7.18 12.07 -9.45
C THR A 55 7.95 11.66 -10.71
N LEU A 56 8.30 10.38 -10.83
CA LEU A 56 8.96 9.85 -12.03
C LEU A 56 8.09 9.98 -13.27
N ASP A 57 6.78 9.79 -13.14
CA ASP A 57 5.85 9.93 -14.26
C ASP A 57 5.87 11.35 -14.81
N VAL A 58 5.71 12.35 -13.93
CA VAL A 58 5.81 13.78 -14.28
C VAL A 58 7.15 14.07 -14.95
N TYR A 59 8.26 13.59 -14.37
CA TYR A 59 9.60 13.83 -14.89
C TYR A 59 9.85 13.18 -16.26
N THR A 60 9.43 11.93 -16.44
CA THR A 60 9.61 11.20 -17.70
C THR A 60 8.74 11.81 -18.82
N THR A 61 7.52 12.24 -18.53
CA THR A 61 6.70 12.98 -19.49
C THR A 61 7.34 14.32 -19.87
N TYR A 62 7.88 15.06 -18.89
CA TYR A 62 8.61 16.29 -19.18
C TYR A 62 9.80 16.07 -20.12
N LEU A 63 10.60 15.03 -19.86
CA LEU A 63 11.72 14.68 -20.72
C LEU A 63 11.26 14.29 -22.13
N GLY A 64 10.17 13.52 -22.25
CA GLY A 64 9.63 13.11 -23.54
C GLY A 64 9.19 14.32 -24.38
N LEU A 65 8.42 15.22 -23.78
CA LEU A 65 7.99 16.46 -24.43
C LEU A 65 9.20 17.35 -24.82
N SER A 66 10.20 17.45 -23.94
CA SER A 66 11.44 18.20 -24.21
C SER A 66 12.28 17.60 -25.33
N ALA A 67 12.20 16.29 -25.53
CA ALA A 67 12.84 15.56 -26.63
C ALA A 67 12.04 15.61 -27.95
N GLY A 68 10.86 16.26 -27.96
CA GLY A 68 10.00 16.37 -29.15
C GLY A 68 9.06 15.18 -29.36
N LEU A 69 8.94 14.27 -28.39
CA LEU A 69 7.95 13.20 -28.43
C LEU A 69 6.55 13.78 -28.22
N ALA A 70 5.63 13.43 -29.10
CA ALA A 70 4.23 13.79 -28.96
C ALA A 70 3.55 12.91 -27.92
N GLU A 71 2.78 13.51 -27.02
CA GLU A 71 1.93 12.80 -26.08
C GLU A 71 0.96 11.88 -26.85
N GLY A 72 1.05 10.57 -26.65
CA GLY A 72 0.23 9.58 -27.35
C GLY A 72 -1.24 9.59 -26.92
N ASN A 73 -1.54 10.12 -25.73
CA ASN A 73 -2.90 10.26 -25.23
C ASN A 73 -3.53 11.57 -25.75
N PRO A 74 -4.54 11.51 -26.63
CA PRO A 74 -5.13 12.71 -27.23
C PRO A 74 -5.77 13.65 -26.21
N ILE A 75 -6.25 13.13 -25.08
CA ILE A 75 -6.83 13.93 -23.99
C ILE A 75 -5.71 14.72 -23.27
N MET A 76 -4.60 14.05 -22.94
CA MET A 76 -3.48 14.74 -22.28
C MET A 76 -2.76 15.68 -23.22
N ARG A 77 -2.65 15.37 -24.51
CA ARG A 77 -2.13 16.30 -25.50
C ARG A 77 -2.95 17.60 -25.53
N TRP A 78 -4.28 17.48 -25.60
CA TRP A 78 -5.17 18.65 -25.57
C TRP A 78 -5.06 19.43 -24.25
N ALA A 79 -4.95 18.75 -23.11
CA ALA A 79 -4.79 19.38 -21.81
C ALA A 79 -3.44 20.12 -21.69
N ILE A 80 -2.34 19.53 -22.18
CA ILE A 80 -1.00 20.13 -22.17
C ILE A 80 -0.94 21.31 -23.14
N GLU A 81 -1.56 21.22 -24.32
CA GLU A 81 -1.65 22.33 -25.28
C GLU A 81 -2.48 23.51 -24.73
N GLY A 82 -3.54 23.23 -23.96
CA GLY A 82 -4.43 24.27 -23.42
C GLY A 82 -3.98 24.88 -22.08
N TYR A 83 -3.39 24.08 -21.19
CA TYR A 83 -3.08 24.46 -19.80
C TYR A 83 -1.60 24.29 -19.44
N GLY A 84 -0.77 23.84 -20.39
CA GLY A 84 0.64 23.57 -20.19
C GLY A 84 0.90 22.32 -19.35
N PHE A 85 2.18 22.10 -19.06
CA PHE A 85 2.65 20.99 -18.23
C PHE A 85 2.04 20.97 -16.82
N GLY A 86 1.61 22.14 -16.31
CA GLY A 86 0.97 22.28 -15.01
C GLY A 86 -0.32 21.47 -14.86
N ALA A 87 -1.04 21.20 -15.95
CA ALA A 87 -2.24 20.35 -15.93
C ALA A 87 -1.95 18.90 -15.53
N LEU A 88 -0.78 18.38 -15.93
CA LEU A 88 -0.36 17.02 -15.61
C LEU A 88 -0.02 16.89 -14.13
N ALA A 89 0.70 17.88 -13.58
CA ALA A 89 0.97 17.97 -12.15
C ALA A 89 -0.32 18.10 -11.32
N LEU A 90 -1.26 18.95 -11.75
CA LEU A 90 -2.56 19.10 -11.09
C LEU A 90 -3.39 17.82 -11.10
N ALA A 91 -3.41 17.10 -12.23
CA ALA A 91 -4.11 15.82 -12.32
C ALA A 91 -3.54 14.79 -11.34
N LYS A 92 -2.21 14.72 -11.20
CA LYS A 92 -1.55 13.84 -10.22
C LYS A 92 -1.87 14.22 -8.79
N VAL A 93 -1.81 15.51 -8.45
CA VAL A 93 -2.18 16.02 -7.12
C VAL A 93 -3.64 15.72 -6.81
N PHE A 94 -4.53 15.88 -7.78
CA PHE A 94 -5.96 15.55 -7.61
C PHE A 94 -6.17 14.07 -7.31
N VAL A 95 -5.52 13.17 -8.07
CA VAL A 95 -5.60 11.72 -7.81
C VAL A 95 -5.06 11.37 -6.42
N LEU A 96 -3.91 11.92 -6.02
CA LEU A 96 -3.34 11.71 -4.69
C LEU A 96 -4.25 12.25 -3.59
N GLY A 97 -4.83 13.44 -3.78
CA GLY A 97 -5.76 14.05 -2.85
C GLY A 97 -7.03 13.21 -2.67
N CYS A 98 -7.66 12.78 -3.77
CA CYS A 98 -8.81 11.89 -3.72
C CYS A 98 -8.47 10.56 -3.04
N ALA A 99 -7.34 9.94 -3.38
CA ALA A 99 -6.92 8.69 -2.75
C ALA A 99 -6.66 8.87 -1.25
N GLY A 100 -6.02 9.97 -0.83
CA GLY A 100 -5.80 10.31 0.58
C GLY A 100 -7.11 10.53 1.34
N LEU A 101 -8.09 11.23 0.73
CA LEU A 101 -9.42 11.41 1.33
C LEU A 101 -10.18 10.09 1.47
N VAL A 102 -10.11 9.21 0.48
CA VAL A 102 -10.71 7.87 0.56
C VAL A 102 -10.03 7.04 1.64
N ARG A 103 -8.70 7.14 1.77
CA ARG A 103 -7.93 6.49 2.84
C ARG A 103 -8.33 6.98 4.24
N GLU A 104 -8.58 8.27 4.40
CA GLU A 104 -9.04 8.83 5.67
C GLU A 104 -10.46 8.37 5.99
N ALA A 105 -11.34 8.29 4.99
CA ALA A 105 -12.70 7.79 5.15
C ALA A 105 -12.81 6.27 5.35
N ARG A 106 -11.79 5.51 4.92
CA ARG A 106 -11.73 4.04 4.94
C ARG A 106 -10.36 3.57 5.48
N PRO A 107 -10.08 3.75 6.78
CA PRO A 107 -8.76 3.44 7.32
C PRO A 107 -8.39 1.96 7.23
N ASP A 108 -9.38 1.07 7.28
CA ASP A 108 -9.17 -0.38 7.18
C ASP A 108 -8.76 -0.84 5.77
N ASP A 109 -9.08 -0.05 4.73
CA ASP A 109 -8.80 -0.36 3.33
C ASP A 109 -7.44 0.21 2.86
N GLY A 110 -6.63 0.75 3.76
CA GLY A 110 -5.51 1.61 3.38
C GLY A 110 -4.47 0.98 2.46
N VAL A 111 -4.11 -0.28 2.72
CA VAL A 111 -3.20 -1.05 1.87
C VAL A 111 -3.78 -1.25 0.46
N VAL A 112 -5.09 -1.52 0.36
CA VAL A 112 -5.78 -1.75 -0.92
C VAL A 112 -5.84 -0.45 -1.73
N ILE A 113 -6.14 0.67 -1.07
CA ILE A 113 -6.16 1.99 -1.70
C ILE A 113 -4.76 2.34 -2.23
N ALA A 114 -3.73 2.17 -1.39
CA ALA A 114 -2.35 2.45 -1.79
C ALA A 114 -1.90 1.55 -2.96
N LEU A 115 -2.25 0.25 -2.96
CA LEU A 115 -2.01 -0.66 -4.08
C LEU A 115 -2.73 -0.21 -5.37
N GLY A 116 -3.99 0.17 -5.25
CA GLY A 116 -4.82 0.62 -6.36
C GLY A 116 -4.25 1.86 -7.06
N VAL A 117 -3.54 2.73 -6.34
CA VAL A 117 -2.85 3.89 -6.90
C VAL A 117 -1.43 3.54 -7.37
N ALA A 118 -0.71 2.68 -6.64
CA ALA A 118 0.66 2.30 -6.94
C ALA A 118 0.76 1.57 -8.28
N LEU A 119 -0.10 0.57 -8.51
CA LEU A 119 0.00 -0.30 -9.70
C LEU A 119 -0.15 0.49 -11.01
N PRO A 120 -1.19 1.33 -11.20
CA PRO A 120 -1.30 2.14 -12.42
C PRO A 120 -0.16 3.15 -12.53
N SER A 121 0.25 3.78 -11.41
CA SER A 121 1.32 4.78 -11.43
C SER A 121 2.65 4.19 -11.89
N VAL A 122 3.03 3.03 -11.35
CA VAL A 122 4.24 2.31 -11.77
C VAL A 122 4.16 1.87 -13.23
N LEU A 123 3.00 1.36 -13.66
CA LEU A 123 2.81 0.95 -15.06
C LEU A 123 3.00 2.11 -16.03
N THR A 124 2.52 3.31 -15.66
CA THR A 124 2.67 4.52 -16.47
C THR A 124 4.13 4.94 -16.58
N VAL A 125 4.87 4.94 -15.46
CA VAL A 125 6.32 5.21 -15.45
C VAL A 125 7.07 4.24 -16.35
N VAL A 126 6.78 2.94 -16.25
CA VAL A 126 7.43 1.93 -17.09
C VAL A 126 7.17 2.20 -18.57
N ALA A 127 5.92 2.52 -18.94
CA ALA A 127 5.58 2.87 -20.32
C ALA A 127 6.38 4.09 -20.80
N ASN A 128 6.42 5.17 -20.02
CA ASN A 128 7.17 6.38 -20.39
C ASN A 128 8.67 6.11 -20.54
N VAL A 129 9.26 5.34 -19.62
CA VAL A 129 10.68 4.96 -19.68
C VAL A 129 10.96 4.12 -20.92
N VAL A 130 10.14 3.12 -21.22
CA VAL A 130 10.30 2.30 -22.43
C VAL A 130 10.28 3.20 -23.66
N THR A 131 9.28 4.07 -23.79
CA THR A 131 9.19 5.02 -24.91
C THR A 131 10.43 5.91 -25.03
N LEU A 132 10.92 6.47 -23.91
CA LEU A 132 12.14 7.29 -23.90
C LEU A 132 13.39 6.52 -24.33
N THR A 133 13.50 5.24 -23.98
CA THR A 133 14.67 4.41 -24.33
C THR A 133 14.61 3.82 -25.73
N THR A 134 13.43 3.77 -26.36
CA THR A 134 13.23 3.23 -27.71
C THR A 134 13.02 4.29 -28.80
N ALA A 135 12.96 5.56 -28.41
CA ALA A 135 12.87 6.72 -29.30
C ALA A 135 14.25 7.12 -29.83
#